data_AF-A0A1I2V0B3-F1
#
_entry.id   AF-A0A1I2V0B3-F1
#
_cell.length_a   1.000
_cell.length_b   1.000
_cell.length_c   1.000
_cell.angle_alpha   90.00
_cell.angle_beta   90.00
_cell.angle_gamma   90.00
#
_symmetry.space_group_name_H-M   'P 1'
#
loop_
_entity.id
_entity.type
_entity.pdbx_description
1 polymer ?
#
loop_
_entity_poly.entity_id
_entity_poly.type
_entity_poly.pdbx_seq_one_letter_code
_entity_poly.pdbx_strand_id
1 'polypeptide(L)'
;MPDDTTLPPEARPSRDERLARLSPEDRAAVEVWSLGRRARDLAAAGAPDAPAAEAAYREAEAAAIEAEILMRRVDVEDLKARYPVLAGDAEVTVGVGWQLLLEALLDRLAGMSVVVPLVREKFGGLDAKVYPTGRWIEAEFDSVGEIKAPAQEAALRTCEACGAPGTLRRDGRGRTRCDRHAAM
;
A
#
# COMPACT_ATOMS: atom_id res chain seq x y z
N MET A 1 24.66 39.15 29.21
CA MET A 1 23.80 38.23 28.43
C MET A 1 24.68 37.09 27.95
N PRO A 2 24.66 35.90 28.56
CA PRO A 2 25.43 34.77 28.06
C PRO A 2 24.59 33.80 27.23
N ASP A 3 25.21 33.40 26.12
CA ASP A 3 25.20 32.11 25.43
C ASP A 3 23.90 31.54 24.84
N ASP A 4 23.75 31.88 23.55
CA ASP A 4 23.16 31.05 22.50
C ASP A 4 23.85 29.68 22.47
N THR A 5 23.27 28.71 23.17
CA THR A 5 23.72 27.33 23.19
C THR A 5 23.19 26.64 21.94
N THR A 6 23.88 26.83 20.81
CA THR A 6 23.62 26.05 19.60
C THR A 6 24.06 24.61 19.86
N LEU A 7 23.12 23.76 20.25
CA LEU A 7 23.35 22.32 20.38
C LEU A 7 23.88 21.77 19.04
N PRO A 8 24.97 21.00 19.03
CA PRO A 8 25.51 20.43 17.80
C PRO A 8 24.48 19.49 17.17
N PRO A 9 24.41 19.39 15.83
CA PRO A 9 23.51 18.47 15.17
C PRO A 9 23.89 17.04 15.57
N GLU A 10 23.01 16.37 16.30
CA GLU A 10 23.21 14.97 16.68
C GLU A 10 23.49 14.15 15.41
N ALA A 11 24.62 13.43 15.41
CA ALA A 11 25.00 12.56 14.32
C ALA A 11 23.87 11.55 14.09
N ARG A 12 23.31 11.51 12.87
CA ARG A 12 22.25 10.56 12.55
C ARG A 12 22.78 9.14 12.74
N PRO A 13 22.09 8.27 13.49
CA PRO A 13 22.52 6.90 13.67
C PRO A 13 22.65 6.19 12.31
N SER A 14 23.68 5.37 12.18
CA SER A 14 23.94 4.55 11.00
C SER A 14 22.75 3.64 10.67
N ARG A 15 22.74 3.06 9.46
CA ARG A 15 21.70 2.08 9.09
C ARG A 15 21.68 0.90 10.05
N ASP A 16 22.84 0.38 10.42
CA ASP A 16 22.95 -0.81 11.27
C ASP A 16 22.51 -0.50 12.71
N GLU A 17 22.85 0.67 13.24
CA GLU A 17 22.35 1.13 14.54
C GLU A 17 20.83 1.34 14.55
N ARG A 18 20.26 1.81 13.43
CA ARG A 18 18.79 1.93 13.30
C ARG A 18 18.12 0.56 13.23
N LEU A 19 18.69 -0.38 12.47
CA LEU A 19 18.18 -1.75 12.37
C LEU A 19 18.29 -2.50 13.70
N ALA A 20 19.35 -2.27 14.48
CA ALA A 20 19.52 -2.89 15.79
C ALA A 20 18.47 -2.46 16.83
N ARG A 21 17.80 -1.32 16.61
CA ARG A 21 16.72 -0.81 17.47
C ARG A 21 15.33 -1.34 17.08
N LEU A 22 15.21 -1.99 15.93
CA LEU A 22 13.96 -2.54 15.45
C LEU A 22 13.63 -3.86 16.15
N SER A 23 12.34 -4.13 16.31
CA SER A 23 11.89 -5.46 16.73
C SER A 23 12.32 -6.52 15.69
N PRO A 24 12.35 -7.82 16.04
CA PRO A 24 12.56 -8.88 15.05
C PRO A 24 11.59 -8.80 13.87
N GLU A 25 10.31 -8.49 14.14
CA GLU A 25 9.24 -8.34 13.16
C GLU A 25 9.51 -7.16 12.23
N ASP A 26 9.85 -5.99 12.79
CA ASP A 26 10.21 -4.80 12.00
C ASP A 26 11.46 -5.03 11.12
N ARG A 27 12.45 -5.78 11.61
CA ARG A 27 13.63 -6.13 10.81
C ARG A 27 13.26 -7.02 9.63
N ALA A 28 12.43 -8.04 9.87
CA ALA A 28 11.91 -8.90 8.82
C ALA A 28 11.09 -8.10 7.79
N ALA A 29 10.22 -7.18 8.24
CA ALA A 29 9.48 -6.29 7.35
C ALA A 29 10.41 -5.43 6.48
N VAL A 30 11.47 -4.84 7.07
CA VAL A 30 12.47 -4.06 6.33
C VAL A 30 13.25 -4.92 5.33
N GLU A 31 13.56 -6.17 5.66
CA GLU A 31 14.21 -7.12 4.76
C GLU A 31 13.32 -7.42 3.55
N VAL A 32 12.06 -7.79 3.78
CA VAL A 32 11.08 -8.02 2.69
C VAL A 32 10.96 -6.78 1.80
N TRP A 33 10.88 -5.58 2.37
CA TRP A 33 10.85 -4.33 1.59
C TRP A 33 12.13 -4.09 0.79
N SER A 34 13.28 -4.49 1.32
CA SER A 34 14.57 -4.37 0.63
C SER A 34 14.63 -5.32 -0.55
N LEU A 35 14.12 -6.55 -0.41
CA LEU A 35 13.97 -7.52 -1.49
C LEU A 35 13.03 -7.01 -2.59
N GLY A 36 11.85 -6.52 -2.23
CA GLY A 36 10.89 -5.98 -3.21
C GLY A 36 11.39 -4.73 -3.93
N ARG A 37 12.21 -3.87 -3.28
CA ARG A 37 12.90 -2.78 -3.98
C ARG A 37 13.90 -3.32 -5.00
N ARG A 38 14.75 -4.26 -4.59
CA ARG A 38 15.77 -4.87 -5.47
C ARG A 38 15.14 -5.55 -6.68
N ALA A 39 14.05 -6.29 -6.49
CA ALA A 39 13.32 -6.94 -7.59
C ALA A 39 12.86 -5.93 -8.64
N ARG A 40 12.25 -4.82 -8.20
CA ARG A 40 11.82 -3.72 -9.10
C ARG A 40 12.99 -3.06 -9.83
N ASP A 41 14.07 -2.77 -9.11
CA ASP A 41 15.25 -2.11 -9.70
C ASP A 41 15.88 -3.01 -10.79
N LEU A 42 15.96 -4.32 -10.56
CA LEU A 42 16.47 -5.29 -11.54
C LEU A 42 15.54 -5.44 -12.75
N ALA A 43 14.22 -5.51 -12.52
CA ALA A 43 13.24 -5.58 -13.60
C ALA A 43 13.28 -4.33 -14.49
N ALA A 44 13.36 -3.15 -13.88
CA ALA A 44 13.49 -1.88 -14.61
C ALA A 44 14.78 -1.81 -15.43
N ALA A 45 15.87 -2.44 -14.96
CA ALA A 45 17.13 -2.54 -15.68
C ALA A 45 17.15 -3.64 -16.75
N GLY A 46 16.10 -4.46 -16.88
CA GLY A 46 16.08 -5.63 -17.77
C GLY A 46 17.14 -6.67 -17.39
N ALA A 47 17.50 -6.75 -16.11
CA ALA A 47 18.57 -7.63 -15.65
C ALA A 47 18.15 -9.11 -15.74
N PRO A 48 19.08 -10.03 -16.11
CA PRO A 48 18.77 -11.45 -16.22
C PRO A 48 18.31 -12.07 -14.89
N ASP A 49 18.72 -11.49 -13.76
CA ASP A 49 18.38 -11.96 -12.42
C ASP A 49 17.01 -11.44 -11.92
N ALA A 50 16.33 -10.58 -12.68
CA ALA A 50 15.05 -10.01 -12.27
C ALA A 50 13.99 -11.07 -11.89
N PRO A 51 13.81 -12.18 -12.64
CA PRO A 51 12.86 -13.23 -12.27
C PRO A 51 13.20 -13.90 -10.93
N ALA A 52 14.50 -14.15 -10.67
CA ALA A 52 14.93 -14.77 -9.42
C ALA A 52 14.75 -13.83 -8.22
N ALA A 53 15.02 -12.54 -8.39
CA ALA A 53 14.79 -11.53 -7.36
C ALA A 53 13.30 -11.35 -7.03
N GLU A 54 12.42 -11.38 -8.05
CA GLU A 54 10.97 -11.36 -7.85
C GLU A 54 10.51 -12.61 -7.08
N ALA A 55 10.97 -13.81 -7.45
CA ALA A 55 10.63 -15.05 -6.75
C ALA A 55 11.04 -15.01 -5.27
N ALA A 56 12.26 -14.55 -4.96
CA ALA A 56 12.74 -14.41 -3.59
C ALA A 56 11.94 -13.39 -2.78
N TYR A 57 11.54 -12.26 -3.41
CA TYR A 57 10.65 -11.29 -2.78
C TYR A 57 9.29 -11.92 -2.45
N ARG A 58 8.68 -12.64 -3.39
CA ARG A 58 7.37 -13.29 -3.18
C ARG A 58 7.40 -14.33 -2.08
N GLU A 59 8.46 -15.13 -2.02
CA GLU A 59 8.65 -16.12 -0.95
C GLU A 59 8.79 -15.45 0.42
N ALA A 60 9.63 -14.43 0.54
CA ALA A 60 9.83 -13.70 1.79
C ALA A 60 8.56 -12.95 2.23
N GLU A 61 7.82 -12.36 1.28
CA GLU A 61 6.53 -11.72 1.55
C GLU A 61 5.49 -12.72 2.06
N ALA A 62 5.37 -13.89 1.41
CA ALA A 62 4.47 -14.96 1.85
C ALA A 62 4.83 -15.44 3.27
N ALA A 63 6.11 -15.66 3.57
CA ALA A 63 6.56 -16.08 4.89
C ALA A 63 6.28 -15.03 5.98
N ALA A 64 6.51 -13.74 5.69
CA ALA A 64 6.21 -12.67 6.63
C ALA A 64 4.70 -12.48 6.84
N ILE A 65 3.88 -12.75 5.83
CA ILE A 65 2.43 -12.79 5.95
C ILE A 65 1.97 -13.93 6.87
N GLU A 66 2.47 -15.15 6.65
CA GLU A 66 2.14 -16.32 7.49
C GLU A 66 2.58 -16.12 8.94
N ALA A 67 3.71 -15.43 9.15
CA ALA A 67 4.18 -15.06 10.48
C ALA A 67 3.44 -13.87 11.13
N GLU A 68 2.39 -13.34 10.49
CA GLU A 68 1.67 -12.12 10.90
C GLU A 68 2.57 -10.88 11.06
N ILE A 69 3.76 -10.88 10.43
CA ILE A 69 4.70 -9.75 10.39
C ILE A 69 4.26 -8.73 9.35
N LEU A 70 3.78 -9.22 8.20
CA LEU A 70 3.18 -8.40 7.16
C LEU A 70 1.70 -8.69 7.05
N MET A 71 0.98 -7.66 6.66
CA MET A 71 -0.43 -7.77 6.37
C MET A 71 -0.65 -8.44 5.00
N ARG A 72 -1.59 -9.39 4.95
CA ARG A 72 -2.09 -9.99 3.71
C ARG A 72 -2.57 -8.91 2.74
N ARG A 73 -2.15 -9.01 1.48
CA ARG A 73 -2.58 -8.13 0.39
C ARG A 73 -3.69 -8.78 -0.43
N VAL A 74 -4.51 -7.93 -1.05
CA VAL A 74 -5.50 -8.41 -2.04
C VAL A 74 -4.79 -9.12 -3.19
N ASP A 75 -5.42 -10.15 -3.73
CA ASP A 75 -4.93 -10.83 -4.92
C ASP A 75 -5.18 -9.94 -6.14
N VAL A 76 -4.11 -9.30 -6.62
CA VAL A 76 -4.19 -8.33 -7.70
C VAL A 76 -4.52 -8.99 -9.03
N GLU A 77 -4.06 -10.23 -9.24
CA GLU A 77 -4.28 -10.93 -10.52
C GLU A 77 -5.72 -11.44 -10.61
N ASP A 78 -6.29 -11.92 -9.50
CA ASP A 78 -7.73 -12.20 -9.42
C ASP A 78 -8.57 -10.94 -9.67
N LEU A 79 -8.21 -9.81 -9.05
CA LEU A 79 -8.89 -8.53 -9.27
C LEU A 79 -8.81 -8.09 -10.73
N LYS A 80 -7.64 -8.15 -11.37
CA LYS A 80 -7.48 -7.80 -12.79
C LYS A 80 -8.31 -8.70 -13.71
N ALA A 81 -8.41 -9.99 -13.39
CA ALA A 81 -9.22 -10.93 -14.16
C ALA A 81 -10.72 -10.59 -14.08
N ARG A 82 -11.20 -10.11 -12.93
CA ARG A 82 -12.62 -9.73 -12.72
C ARG A 82 -12.95 -8.30 -13.15
N TYR A 83 -11.99 -7.39 -13.11
CA TYR A 83 -12.20 -5.96 -13.28
C TYR A 83 -11.30 -5.37 -14.37
N PRO A 84 -11.75 -5.38 -15.65
CA PRO A 84 -10.99 -4.80 -16.78
C PRO A 84 -10.71 -3.30 -16.66
N VAL A 85 -11.36 -2.60 -15.72
CA VAL A 85 -11.09 -1.20 -15.40
C VAL A 85 -9.73 -1.02 -14.70
N LEU A 86 -9.19 -2.06 -14.08
CA LEU A 86 -7.79 -2.06 -13.63
C LEU A 86 -6.87 -2.13 -14.84
N ALA A 87 -5.85 -1.29 -14.87
CA ALA A 87 -4.81 -1.39 -15.88
C ALA A 87 -4.12 -2.76 -15.81
N GLY A 88 -3.63 -3.29 -16.94
CA GLY A 88 -2.91 -4.57 -16.96
C GLY A 88 -1.66 -4.54 -16.07
N ASP A 89 -1.02 -3.39 -15.98
CA ASP A 89 0.12 -3.07 -15.11
C ASP A 89 -0.27 -2.40 -13.79
N ALA A 90 -1.55 -2.46 -13.39
CA ALA A 90 -2.02 -1.79 -12.18
C ALA A 90 -1.27 -2.27 -10.93
N GLU A 91 -0.82 -1.31 -10.12
CA GLU A 91 -0.23 -1.56 -8.81
C GLU A 91 -1.34 -1.48 -7.74
N VAL A 92 -1.58 -2.59 -7.04
CA VAL A 92 -2.56 -2.65 -5.95
C VAL A 92 -1.85 -3.08 -4.66
N THR A 93 -1.80 -2.18 -3.68
CA THR A 93 -1.01 -2.36 -2.44
C THR A 93 -1.84 -2.16 -1.18
N VAL A 94 -3.13 -2.51 -1.23
CA VAL A 94 -4.03 -2.49 -0.06
C VAL A 94 -4.12 -3.87 0.59
N GLY A 95 -4.40 -3.90 1.89
CA GLY A 95 -4.63 -5.17 2.60
C GLY A 95 -5.98 -5.81 2.29
N VAL A 96 -6.07 -7.13 2.52
CA VAL A 96 -7.27 -7.96 2.26
C VAL A 96 -8.51 -7.47 3.00
N GLY A 97 -8.34 -6.78 4.14
CA GLY A 97 -9.45 -6.20 4.89
C GLY A 97 -10.22 -5.13 4.13
N TRP A 98 -9.63 -4.54 3.09
CA TRP A 98 -10.30 -3.59 2.20
C TRP A 98 -10.77 -4.20 0.87
N GLN A 99 -10.67 -5.52 0.69
CA GLN A 99 -11.04 -6.18 -0.57
C GLN A 99 -12.48 -5.82 -0.99
N LEU A 100 -13.46 -5.95 -0.10
CA LEU A 100 -14.86 -5.64 -0.42
C LEU A 100 -15.09 -4.16 -0.73
N LEU A 101 -14.33 -3.25 -0.10
CA LEU A 101 -14.42 -1.81 -0.39
C LEU A 101 -13.84 -1.50 -1.77
N LEU A 102 -12.75 -2.17 -2.13
CA LEU A 102 -12.13 -2.05 -3.44
C LEU A 102 -13.03 -2.65 -4.54
N GLU A 103 -13.57 -3.85 -4.33
CA GLU A 103 -14.50 -4.48 -5.28
C GLU A 103 -15.73 -3.61 -5.50
N ALA A 104 -16.36 -3.10 -4.44
CA ALA A 104 -17.50 -2.19 -4.57
C ALA A 104 -17.16 -0.88 -5.31
N LEU A 105 -15.92 -0.38 -5.18
CA LEU A 105 -15.45 0.75 -5.97
C LEU A 105 -15.28 0.36 -7.45
N LEU A 106 -14.63 -0.77 -7.73
CA LEU A 106 -14.38 -1.24 -9.09
C LEU A 106 -15.69 -1.59 -9.82
N ASP A 107 -16.67 -2.17 -9.13
CA ASP A 107 -18.02 -2.43 -9.64
C ASP A 107 -18.70 -1.13 -10.13
N ARG A 108 -18.54 -0.03 -9.39
CA ARG A 108 -19.13 1.27 -9.77
C ARG A 108 -18.39 1.94 -10.92
N LEU A 109 -17.09 1.68 -11.04
CA LEU A 109 -16.29 2.15 -12.17
C LEU A 109 -16.46 1.25 -13.41
N ALA A 110 -16.99 0.03 -13.24
CA ALA A 110 -17.23 -0.89 -14.34
C ALA A 110 -18.25 -0.29 -15.32
N GLY A 111 -17.90 -0.28 -16.60
CA GLY A 111 -18.71 0.33 -17.66
C GLY A 111 -18.47 1.81 -17.89
N MET A 112 -17.63 2.48 -17.08
CA MET A 112 -17.14 3.82 -17.37
C MET A 112 -15.92 3.76 -18.30
N SER A 113 -15.70 4.81 -19.09
CA SER A 113 -14.51 4.98 -19.94
C SER A 113 -13.29 5.45 -19.14
N VAL A 114 -12.90 4.66 -18.14
CA VAL A 114 -11.80 4.95 -17.21
C VAL A 114 -10.86 3.77 -17.04
N VAL A 115 -9.68 4.04 -16.50
CA VAL A 115 -8.66 3.07 -16.13
C VAL A 115 -8.10 3.40 -14.75
N VAL A 116 -7.81 2.36 -13.98
CA VAL A 116 -7.29 2.42 -12.61
C VAL A 116 -5.89 1.81 -12.57
N PRO A 117 -4.81 2.60 -12.69
CA PRO A 117 -3.44 2.08 -12.69
C PRO A 117 -2.85 1.93 -11.28
N LEU A 118 -3.47 2.52 -10.25
CA LEU A 118 -2.90 2.51 -8.90
C LEU A 118 -4.01 2.50 -7.85
N VAL A 119 -3.93 1.54 -6.94
CA VAL A 119 -4.72 1.50 -5.70
C VAL A 119 -3.78 1.25 -4.55
N ARG A 120 -3.79 2.13 -3.55
CA ARG A 120 -2.89 2.01 -2.40
C ARG A 120 -3.54 2.52 -1.12
N GLU A 121 -2.92 2.16 -0.01
CA GLU A 121 -3.12 2.87 1.24
C GLU A 121 -2.44 4.24 1.19
N LYS A 122 -3.15 5.27 1.64
CA LYS A 122 -2.61 6.62 1.83
C LYS A 122 -3.26 7.29 3.03
N PHE A 123 -2.46 7.60 4.05
CA PHE A 123 -2.87 8.26 5.30
C PHE A 123 -4.01 7.52 6.03
N GLY A 124 -3.97 6.19 6.00
CA GLY A 124 -4.95 5.28 6.57
C GLY A 124 -6.23 5.12 5.75
N GLY A 125 -6.31 5.74 4.57
CA GLY A 125 -7.43 5.60 3.65
C GLY A 125 -7.06 4.88 2.36
N LEU A 126 -8.08 4.56 1.56
CA LEU A 126 -7.92 4.00 0.22
C LEU A 126 -7.73 5.14 -0.80
N ASP A 127 -6.65 5.10 -1.57
CA ASP A 127 -6.36 6.03 -2.67
C ASP A 127 -6.32 5.24 -3.98
N ALA A 128 -7.41 5.31 -4.75
CA ALA A 128 -7.47 4.82 -6.13
C ALA A 128 -7.23 5.97 -7.12
N LYS A 129 -6.23 5.84 -7.98
CA LYS A 129 -6.03 6.72 -9.13
C LYS A 129 -6.90 6.23 -10.27
N VAL A 130 -7.71 7.13 -10.81
CA VAL A 130 -8.66 6.86 -11.88
C VAL A 130 -8.39 7.89 -12.96
N TYR A 131 -8.15 7.43 -14.19
CA TYR A 131 -7.90 8.26 -15.35
C TYR A 131 -8.89 7.91 -16.46
N PRO A 132 -9.29 8.85 -17.32
CA PRO A 132 -10.10 8.52 -18.49
C PRO A 132 -9.28 7.72 -19.51
N THR A 133 -9.94 6.85 -20.26
CA THR A 133 -9.38 6.18 -21.45
C THR A 133 -9.50 7.02 -22.72
N GLY A 134 -10.12 8.20 -22.64
CA GLY A 134 -10.32 9.14 -23.74
C GLY A 134 -10.27 10.61 -23.29
N ARG A 135 -10.92 11.50 -24.05
CA ARG A 135 -11.00 12.92 -23.69
C ARG A 135 -11.94 13.09 -22.50
N TRP A 136 -11.46 13.75 -21.45
CA TRP A 136 -12.26 14.09 -20.29
C TRP A 136 -13.16 15.29 -20.53
N ILE A 137 -14.36 15.23 -19.98
CA ILE A 137 -15.18 16.42 -19.69
C ILE A 137 -15.29 16.61 -18.18
N GLU A 138 -15.37 17.86 -17.72
CA GLU A 138 -15.31 18.22 -16.28
C GLU A 138 -16.37 17.50 -15.43
N ALA A 139 -17.58 17.33 -15.96
CA ALA A 139 -18.65 16.58 -15.29
C ALA A 139 -18.30 15.11 -14.99
N GLU A 140 -17.46 14.47 -15.81
CA GLU A 140 -17.00 13.10 -15.56
C GLU A 140 -16.00 13.07 -14.40
N PHE A 141 -15.20 14.12 -14.21
CA PHE A 141 -14.25 14.19 -13.10
C PHE A 141 -14.94 14.27 -11.74
N ASP A 142 -15.94 15.15 -11.63
CA ASP A 142 -16.72 15.31 -10.40
C ASP A 142 -17.43 14.00 -10.04
N SER A 143 -18.00 13.31 -11.04
CA SER A 143 -18.65 12.00 -10.85
C SER A 143 -17.69 10.93 -10.31
N VAL A 144 -16.43 10.92 -10.75
CA VAL A 144 -15.43 9.96 -10.25
C VAL A 144 -15.07 10.27 -8.79
N GLY A 145 -15.02 11.54 -8.40
CA GLY A 145 -14.84 11.93 -7.01
C GLY A 145 -15.95 11.38 -6.11
N GLU A 146 -17.21 11.55 -6.53
CA GLU A 146 -18.39 11.05 -5.82
C GLU A 146 -18.44 9.53 -5.75
N ILE A 147 -18.05 8.83 -6.83
CA ILE A 147 -17.98 7.37 -6.87
C ILE A 147 -16.96 6.83 -5.88
N LYS A 148 -15.80 7.49 -5.76
CA LYS A 148 -14.72 7.10 -4.86
C LYS A 148 -15.06 7.35 -3.39
N ALA A 149 -15.70 8.48 -3.08
CA ALA A 149 -15.85 8.98 -1.71
C ALA A 149 -16.35 7.92 -0.71
N PRO A 150 -17.38 7.10 -1.01
CA PRO A 150 -17.86 6.06 -0.08
C PRO A 150 -16.80 5.01 0.27
N ALA A 151 -16.00 4.55 -0.69
CA ALA A 151 -14.95 3.57 -0.44
C ALA A 151 -13.80 4.18 0.40
N GLN A 152 -13.47 5.44 0.12
CA GLN A 152 -12.44 6.17 0.88
C GLN A 152 -12.88 6.41 2.32
N GLU A 153 -14.12 6.82 2.53
CA GLU A 153 -14.69 7.04 3.86
C GLU A 153 -14.82 5.75 4.66
N ALA A 154 -15.25 4.66 4.01
CA ALA A 154 -15.32 3.34 4.62
C ALA A 154 -13.92 2.82 5.03
N ALA A 155 -12.90 3.03 4.18
CA ALA A 155 -11.54 2.62 4.47
C ALA A 155 -10.98 3.29 5.74
N LEU A 156 -11.33 4.55 6.01
CA LEU A 156 -10.93 5.27 7.24
C LEU A 156 -11.52 4.71 8.54
N ARG A 157 -12.51 3.81 8.44
CA ARG A 157 -13.19 3.18 9.59
C ARG A 157 -13.09 1.66 9.57
N THR A 158 -12.32 1.11 8.63
CA THR A 158 -12.20 -0.33 8.40
C THR A 158 -10.73 -0.72 8.52
N CYS A 159 -10.44 -1.74 9.31
CA CYS A 159 -9.09 -2.29 9.44
C CYS A 159 -8.65 -2.85 8.08
N GLU A 160 -7.59 -2.27 7.51
CA GLU A 160 -7.06 -2.72 6.21
C GLU A 160 -6.53 -4.18 6.26
N ALA A 161 -6.19 -4.70 7.45
CA ALA A 161 -5.69 -6.08 7.59
C ALA A 161 -6.79 -7.15 7.57
N CYS A 162 -7.95 -6.89 8.17
CA CYS A 162 -8.99 -7.92 8.35
C CYS A 162 -10.43 -7.51 8.06
N GLY A 163 -10.69 -6.22 7.79
CA GLY A 163 -12.03 -5.73 7.48
C GLY A 163 -12.93 -5.44 8.69
N ALA A 164 -12.46 -5.72 9.92
CA ALA A 164 -13.17 -5.34 11.13
C ALA A 164 -13.21 -3.80 11.31
N PRO A 165 -14.13 -3.24 12.12
CA PRO A 165 -14.08 -1.83 12.48
C PRO A 165 -12.71 -1.41 13.01
N GLY A 166 -12.19 -0.32 12.50
CA GLY A 166 -10.85 0.17 12.80
C GLY A 166 -10.82 1.68 13.00
N THR A 167 -9.71 2.15 13.56
CA THR A 167 -9.44 3.58 13.75
C THR A 167 -8.07 3.91 13.18
N LEU A 168 -7.90 5.17 12.75
CA LEU A 168 -6.61 5.65 12.28
C LEU A 168 -5.60 5.64 13.42
N ARG A 169 -4.55 4.82 13.29
CA ARG A 169 -3.38 4.77 14.16
C ARG A 169 -2.27 5.60 13.51
N ARG A 170 -1.57 6.42 14.30
CA ARG A 170 -0.55 7.38 13.83
C ARG A 170 0.87 7.02 14.29
N ASP A 171 1.07 5.79 14.68
CA ASP A 171 2.37 5.15 14.88
C ASP A 171 3.08 4.94 13.53
N GLY A 172 3.67 6.01 13.00
CA GLY A 172 4.40 5.98 11.73
C GLY A 172 3.56 6.47 10.55
N ARG A 173 3.35 5.63 9.52
CA ARG A 173 2.76 6.05 8.23
C ARG A 173 1.26 6.36 8.25
N GLY A 174 0.59 6.18 9.39
CA GLY A 174 -0.85 6.40 9.50
C GLY A 174 -1.62 5.25 8.85
N ARG A 175 -2.22 4.34 9.63
CA ARG A 175 -2.96 3.18 9.10
C ARG A 175 -4.27 3.00 9.85
N THR A 176 -5.34 2.63 9.15
CA THR A 176 -6.60 2.26 9.82
C THR A 176 -6.54 0.80 10.26
N ARG A 177 -6.58 0.57 11.57
CA ARG A 177 -6.40 -0.75 12.21
C ARG A 177 -7.40 -0.95 13.35
N CYS A 178 -7.83 -2.19 13.56
CA CYS A 178 -8.53 -2.61 14.77
C CYS A 178 -7.52 -2.85 15.90
N ASP A 179 -7.97 -3.02 17.13
CA ASP A 179 -7.08 -3.23 18.29
C ASP A 179 -6.19 -4.46 18.13
N ARG A 180 -6.71 -5.54 17.51
CA ARG A 180 -5.93 -6.76 17.23
C ARG A 180 -4.72 -6.49 16.33
N HIS A 181 -4.87 -5.60 15.35
CA HIS A 181 -3.82 -5.28 14.37
C HIS A 181 -3.19 -3.91 14.63
N ALA A 182 -3.30 -3.40 15.87
CA ALA A 182 -2.81 -2.06 16.19
C ALA A 182 -1.29 -1.94 16.06
N ALA A 183 -0.55 -3.04 16.21
CA ALA A 183 0.91 -3.07 16.15
C ALA A 183 1.48 -3.52 14.78
N MET A 184 0.64 -3.73 13.76
CA MET A 184 1.01 -4.21 12.41
C MET A 184 0.94 -3.11 11.33
#